data_AF-X0YF48-F1
#
_entry.id   AF-X0YF48-F1
#
_cell.length_a   1.000
_cell.length_b   1.000
_cell.length_c   1.000
_cell.angle_alpha   90.00
_cell.angle_beta   90.00
_cell.angle_gamma   90.00
#
_symmetry.space_group_name_H-M   'P 1'
#
loop_
_entity.id
_entity.type
_entity.pdbx_description
1 polymer ?
#
loop_
_entity_poly.entity_id
_entity_poly.type
_entity_poly.pdbx_seq_one_letter_code
_entity_poly.pdbx_strand_id
1 'polypeptide(L)'
;MAEKPANGKPINKSHLPKRETARIYGAFIYYWGLGHKRTLKKVGEQFGVGTKTAKDWSRTFGWVNRISDMDRVVSEKLAAEAVDEAAKIKKAHLAIVGNLTGRLMQFLKDNKDASLIESMQDFERLVKTQLLLMDQPTEIVDQKLTVISAVPSTKK
;
A
#
# COMPACT_ATOMS: atom_id res chain seq x y z
N MET A 1 -4.10 75.34 -10.45
CA MET A 1 -3.17 75.12 -11.58
C MET A 1 -3.05 73.63 -11.83
N ALA A 2 -3.06 73.24 -13.10
CA ALA A 2 -3.15 71.88 -13.65
C ALA A 2 -1.99 70.97 -13.15
N GLU A 3 -2.04 69.63 -13.22
CA GLU A 3 -2.05 68.85 -14.46
C GLU A 3 -2.56 67.41 -14.29
N LYS A 4 -3.56 67.05 -15.11
CA LYS A 4 -3.62 65.77 -15.82
C LYS A 4 -2.75 65.95 -17.08
N PRO A 5 -2.08 64.91 -17.64
CA PRO A 5 -2.86 63.94 -18.41
C PRO A 5 -2.33 62.48 -18.49
N ALA A 6 -3.25 61.63 -18.93
CA ALA A 6 -3.08 60.53 -19.89
C ALA A 6 -2.15 59.35 -19.54
N ASN A 7 -2.76 58.22 -19.11
CA ASN A 7 -3.00 57.12 -20.05
C ASN A 7 -3.93 56.07 -19.41
N GLY A 8 -5.18 56.00 -19.88
CA GLY A 8 -6.09 54.90 -19.57
C GLY A 8 -5.74 53.64 -20.34
N LYS A 9 -4.52 53.12 -20.22
CA LYS A 9 -4.21 51.77 -20.71
C LYS A 9 -4.68 50.75 -19.68
N PRO A 10 -5.58 49.82 -20.04
CA PRO A 10 -5.97 48.76 -19.13
C PRO A 10 -4.71 47.98 -18.76
N ILE A 11 -4.43 47.85 -17.47
CA ILE A 11 -3.38 46.96 -16.96
C ILE A 11 -3.71 45.57 -17.52
N ASN A 12 -2.88 45.08 -18.44
CA ASN A 12 -3.07 43.75 -19.01
C ASN A 12 -2.78 42.71 -17.93
N LYS A 13 -3.85 42.21 -17.30
CA LYS A 13 -3.80 41.22 -16.21
C LYS A 13 -3.27 39.85 -16.68
N SER A 14 -2.90 39.67 -17.96
CA SER A 14 -2.42 38.41 -18.53
C SER A 14 -1.07 37.92 -17.98
N HIS A 15 -0.31 38.77 -17.29
CA HIS A 15 1.02 38.43 -16.75
C HIS A 15 1.03 38.11 -15.24
N LEU A 16 -0.13 38.13 -14.57
CA LEU A 16 -0.17 37.76 -13.17
C LEU A 16 -0.04 36.22 -13.04
N PRO A 17 0.83 35.71 -12.14
CA PRO A 17 0.92 34.28 -11.89
C PRO A 17 -0.45 33.75 -11.46
N LYS A 18 -0.92 32.71 -12.14
CA LYS A 18 -2.26 32.14 -11.92
C LYS A 18 -2.31 31.52 -10.53
N ARG A 19 -2.86 32.26 -9.56
CA ARG A 19 -3.12 31.75 -8.21
C ARG A 19 -4.42 30.96 -8.21
N GLU A 20 -4.39 29.75 -7.65
CA GLU A 20 -5.58 28.93 -7.46
C GLU A 20 -6.50 29.63 -6.43
N THR A 21 -7.73 29.96 -6.82
CA THR A 21 -8.70 30.55 -5.89
C THR A 21 -9.31 29.45 -5.02
N ALA A 22 -9.88 29.81 -3.86
CA ALA A 22 -10.56 28.85 -2.99
C ALA A 22 -11.67 28.06 -3.72
N ARG A 23 -12.35 28.68 -4.69
CA ARG A 23 -13.36 28.02 -5.53
C ARG A 23 -12.75 26.95 -6.43
N ILE A 24 -11.61 27.25 -7.07
CA ILE A 24 -10.93 26.32 -7.95
C ILE A 24 -10.33 25.16 -7.15
N TYR A 25 -9.75 25.46 -5.98
CA TYR A 25 -9.29 24.43 -5.04
C TYR A 25 -10.43 23.54 -4.55
N GLY A 26 -11.58 24.11 -4.19
CA GLY A 26 -12.77 23.32 -3.83
C GLY A 26 -13.25 22.42 -4.98
N ALA A 27 -13.19 22.92 -6.23
CA ALA A 27 -13.50 22.14 -7.41
C ALA A 27 -12.51 20.98 -7.64
N PHE A 28 -11.23 21.21 -7.35
CA PHE A 28 -10.21 20.17 -7.35
C PHE A 28 -10.48 19.10 -6.29
N ILE A 29 -10.78 19.48 -5.04
CA ILE A 29 -11.09 18.53 -3.95
C ILE A 29 -12.32 17.69 -4.29
N TYR A 30 -13.38 18.31 -4.81
CA TYR A 30 -14.56 17.59 -5.29
C TYR A 30 -14.20 16.63 -6.43
N TYR A 31 -13.42 17.10 -7.41
CA TYR A 31 -12.97 16.27 -8.53
C TYR A 31 -12.16 15.06 -8.04
N TRP A 32 -11.21 15.25 -7.13
CA TRP A 32 -10.45 14.15 -6.53
C TRP A 32 -11.34 13.15 -5.80
N GLY A 33 -12.27 13.63 -4.97
CA GLY A 33 -13.22 12.82 -4.20
C GLY A 33 -14.20 11.97 -5.05
N LEU A 34 -14.38 12.29 -6.33
CA LEU A 34 -15.19 11.46 -7.25
C LEU A 34 -14.55 10.11 -7.59
N GLY A 35 -13.25 9.92 -7.30
CA GLY A 35 -12.54 8.65 -7.53
C GLY A 35 -12.71 8.10 -8.96
N HIS A 36 -13.12 6.84 -9.08
CA HIS A 36 -13.35 6.19 -10.39
C HIS A 36 -14.46 6.83 -11.23
N LYS A 37 -15.36 7.63 -10.62
CA LYS A 37 -16.47 8.31 -11.33
C LYS A 37 -16.11 9.75 -11.75
N ARG A 38 -14.82 10.10 -11.69
CA ARG A 38 -14.24 11.41 -12.03
C ARG A 38 -14.63 11.85 -13.44
N THR A 39 -15.34 12.97 -13.54
CA THR A 39 -15.58 13.64 -14.83
C THR A 39 -15.61 15.15 -14.62
N LEU A 40 -15.06 15.91 -15.57
CA LEU A 40 -15.09 17.38 -15.53
C LEU A 40 -16.51 17.94 -15.74
N LYS A 41 -17.42 17.14 -16.31
CA LYS A 41 -18.84 17.46 -16.41
C LYS A 41 -19.47 17.63 -15.03
N LYS A 42 -19.26 16.66 -14.13
CA LYS A 42 -19.76 16.71 -12.74
C LYS A 42 -19.20 17.89 -11.95
N VAL A 43 -17.94 18.25 -12.18
CA VAL A 43 -17.33 19.44 -11.59
C VAL A 43 -18.05 20.71 -12.09
N GLY A 44 -18.35 20.78 -13.38
CA GLY A 44 -19.11 21.87 -13.96
C GLY A 44 -20.51 22.00 -13.38
N GLU A 45 -21.24 20.89 -13.27
CA GLU A 45 -22.58 20.81 -12.66
C GLU A 45 -22.54 21.26 -11.19
N GLN A 46 -21.60 20.74 -10.40
CA GLN A 46 -21.49 21.05 -8.97
C GLN A 46 -21.10 22.51 -8.70
N PHE A 47 -20.24 23.10 -9.52
CA PHE A 47 -19.71 24.45 -9.30
C PHE A 47 -20.39 25.51 -10.18
N GLY A 48 -21.42 25.17 -10.94
CA GLY A 48 -22.14 26.08 -11.82
C GLY A 48 -21.26 26.70 -12.91
N VAL A 49 -20.34 25.92 -13.49
CA VAL A 49 -19.44 26.36 -14.56
C VAL A 49 -19.54 25.46 -15.79
N GLY A 50 -19.30 26.01 -16.97
CA GLY A 50 -19.25 25.23 -18.20
C GLY A 50 -18.12 24.18 -18.15
N THR A 51 -18.32 23.04 -18.82
CA THR A 51 -17.32 21.95 -18.88
C THR A 51 -15.99 22.43 -19.47
N LYS A 52 -16.01 23.41 -20.38
CA LYS A 52 -14.81 24.05 -20.93
C LYS A 52 -14.00 24.75 -19.82
N THR A 53 -14.66 25.52 -18.96
CA THR A 53 -14.02 26.20 -17.82
C THR A 53 -13.41 25.20 -16.84
N ALA A 54 -14.11 24.11 -16.51
CA ALA A 54 -13.57 23.05 -15.65
C ALA A 54 -12.33 22.36 -16.29
N LYS A 55 -12.34 22.16 -17.62
CA LYS A 55 -11.19 21.66 -18.37
C LYS A 55 -10.00 22.61 -18.35
N ASP A 56 -10.27 23.91 -18.47
CA ASP A 56 -9.22 24.94 -18.41
C ASP A 56 -8.62 25.05 -17.01
N TRP A 57 -9.42 24.90 -15.95
CA TRP A 57 -8.94 24.79 -14.57
C TRP A 57 -8.06 23.55 -14.39
N SER A 58 -8.57 22.39 -14.79
CA SER A 58 -7.84 21.12 -14.68
C SER A 58 -6.46 21.17 -15.34
N ARG A 59 -6.38 21.76 -16.54
CA ARG A 59 -5.12 21.96 -17.27
C ARG A 59 -4.21 23.00 -16.61
N THR A 60 -4.78 24.14 -16.22
CA THR A 60 -4.03 25.25 -15.64
C THR A 60 -3.38 24.89 -14.31
N PHE A 61 -4.07 24.12 -13.48
CA PHE A 61 -3.64 23.78 -12.12
C PHE A 61 -3.18 22.32 -12.00
N GLY A 62 -2.94 21.64 -13.12
CA GLY A 62 -2.31 20.31 -13.17
C GLY A 62 -3.05 19.24 -12.38
N TRP A 63 -4.39 19.25 -12.38
CA TRP A 63 -5.18 18.38 -11.49
C TRP A 63 -4.87 16.91 -11.67
N VAL A 64 -4.66 16.45 -12.91
CA VAL A 64 -4.36 15.03 -13.20
C VAL A 64 -3.05 14.60 -12.55
N ASN A 65 -1.99 15.41 -12.67
CA ASN A 65 -0.68 15.10 -12.08
C ASN A 65 -0.78 15.09 -10.55
N ARG A 66 -1.43 16.11 -9.96
CA ARG A 66 -1.65 16.18 -8.51
C ARG A 66 -2.39 14.95 -7.98
N ILE A 67 -3.44 14.51 -8.69
CA ILE A 67 -4.19 13.31 -8.31
C ILE A 67 -3.31 12.07 -8.43
N SER A 68 -2.50 11.94 -9.48
CA SER A 68 -1.57 10.82 -9.62
C SER A 68 -0.58 10.75 -8.46
N ASP A 69 -0.01 11.89 -8.06
CA ASP A 69 0.93 11.96 -6.93
C ASP A 69 0.23 11.60 -5.61
N MET A 70 -0.98 12.12 -5.39
CA MET A 70 -1.77 11.83 -4.19
C MET A 70 -2.21 10.37 -4.15
N ASP A 71 -2.71 9.82 -5.25
CA ASP A 71 -3.17 8.43 -5.34
C ASP A 71 -1.98 7.48 -5.10
N ARG A 72 -0.77 7.83 -5.56
CA ARG A 72 0.47 7.10 -5.22
C ARG A 72 0.76 7.13 -3.71
N VAL A 73 0.80 8.31 -3.10
CA VAL A 73 1.08 8.46 -1.66
C VAL A 73 0.04 7.74 -0.80
N VAL A 74 -1.24 7.84 -1.16
CA VAL A 74 -2.33 7.12 -0.47
C VAL A 74 -2.15 5.62 -0.61
N SER A 75 -1.82 5.12 -1.80
CA SER A 75 -1.59 3.69 -2.03
C SER A 75 -0.39 3.16 -1.24
N GLU A 76 0.72 3.92 -1.21
CA GLU A 76 1.91 3.59 -0.42
C GLU A 76 1.58 3.51 1.08
N LYS A 77 0.81 4.48 1.59
CA LYS A 77 0.38 4.49 2.98
C LYS A 77 -0.54 3.31 3.33
N LEU A 78 -1.52 3.01 2.47
CA LEU A 78 -2.41 1.86 2.66
C LEU A 78 -1.65 0.53 2.63
N ALA A 79 -0.65 0.40 1.75
CA ALA A 79 0.22 -0.77 1.71
C ALA A 79 1.02 -0.92 3.02
N ALA A 80 1.59 0.17 3.54
CA ALA A 80 2.32 0.16 4.80
C ALA A 80 1.40 -0.22 5.98
N GLU A 81 0.21 0.36 6.07
CA GLU A 81 -0.78 0.03 7.11
C GLU A 81 -1.22 -1.45 7.03
N ALA A 82 -1.39 -1.99 5.82
CA ALA A 82 -1.71 -3.40 5.62
C ALA A 82 -0.58 -4.34 6.09
N VAL A 83 0.68 -3.98 5.83
CA VAL A 83 1.85 -4.73 6.32
C VAL A 83 1.90 -4.70 7.84
N ASP A 84 1.71 -3.53 8.46
CA ASP A 84 1.69 -3.39 9.91
C ASP A 84 0.57 -4.22 10.55
N GLU A 85 -0.63 -4.21 9.97
CA GLU A 85 -1.75 -4.99 10.47
C GLU A 85 -1.51 -6.50 10.32
N ALA A 86 -0.96 -6.94 9.18
CA ALA A 86 -0.54 -8.32 9.00
C ALA A 86 0.52 -8.74 10.03
N ALA A 87 1.47 -7.86 10.36
CA ALA A 87 2.48 -8.12 11.39
C ALA A 87 1.86 -8.26 12.78
N LYS A 88 0.86 -7.44 13.14
CA LYS A 88 0.11 -7.59 14.40
C LYS A 88 -0.64 -8.91 14.48
N ILE A 89 -1.32 -9.30 13.40
CA ILE A 89 -2.02 -10.58 13.32
C ILE A 89 -1.02 -11.73 13.49
N LYS A 90 0.09 -11.72 12.73
CA LYS A 90 1.17 -12.72 12.86
C LYS A 90 1.66 -12.81 14.32
N LYS A 91 1.92 -11.68 14.97
CA LYS A 91 2.35 -11.63 16.39
C LYS A 91 1.31 -12.25 17.33
N ALA A 92 0.03 -11.95 17.15
CA ALA A 92 -1.05 -12.52 17.96
C ALA A 92 -1.14 -14.05 17.78
N HIS A 93 -1.07 -14.54 16.54
CA HIS A 93 -1.05 -15.96 16.25
C HIS A 93 0.17 -16.67 16.88
N LEU A 94 1.37 -16.08 16.78
CA LEU A 94 2.58 -16.62 17.42
C LEU A 94 2.44 -16.72 18.93
N ALA A 95 1.82 -15.74 19.59
CA ALA A 95 1.55 -15.79 21.02
C ALA A 95 0.59 -16.94 21.40
N ILE A 96 -0.46 -17.16 20.60
CA ILE A 96 -1.39 -18.28 20.81
C ILE A 96 -0.66 -19.63 20.66
N VAL A 97 0.11 -19.80 19.58
CA VAL A 97 0.88 -21.04 19.34
C VAL A 97 1.89 -21.28 20.46
N GLY A 98 2.61 -20.25 20.91
CA GLY A 98 3.55 -20.33 22.02
C GLY A 98 2.87 -20.75 23.33
N ASN A 99 1.72 -20.17 23.65
CA ASN A 99 0.94 -20.52 24.83
C ASN A 99 0.43 -21.97 24.79
N LEU A 100 -0.12 -22.42 23.65
CA LEU A 100 -0.56 -23.80 23.47
C LEU A 100 0.61 -24.78 23.60
N THR A 101 1.74 -24.47 23.00
CA THR A 101 2.97 -25.27 23.08
C THR A 101 3.46 -25.36 24.54
N GLY A 102 3.46 -24.25 25.27
CA GLY A 102 3.81 -24.23 26.69
C GLY A 102 2.90 -25.10 27.54
N ARG A 103 1.58 -25.02 27.31
CA ARG A 103 0.59 -25.87 28.00
C ARG A 103 0.78 -27.35 27.69
N LEU A 104 1.06 -27.70 26.44
CA LEU A 104 1.36 -29.06 26.03
C LEU A 104 2.63 -29.59 26.72
N MET A 105 3.71 -28.80 26.74
CA MET A 105 4.94 -29.19 27.44
C MET A 105 4.73 -29.39 28.94
N GLN A 106 3.93 -28.53 29.59
CA GLN A 106 3.61 -28.67 31.00
C GLN A 106 2.81 -29.96 31.26
N PHE A 107 1.80 -30.21 30.44
CA PHE A 107 0.99 -31.43 30.52
C PHE A 107 1.83 -32.71 30.36
N LEU A 108 2.79 -32.73 29.42
CA LEU A 108 3.73 -33.84 29.22
C LEU A 108 4.70 -34.04 30.38
N LYS A 109 5.07 -32.97 31.11
CA LYS A 109 5.90 -33.09 32.33
C LYS A 109 5.12 -33.67 33.50
N ASP A 110 3.87 -33.25 33.65
CA ASP A 110 3.02 -33.62 34.79
C ASP A 110 2.44 -35.04 34.65
N ASN A 111 2.22 -35.51 33.42
CA ASN A 111 1.76 -36.86 33.13
C ASN A 111 2.91 -37.73 32.64
N LYS A 112 3.45 -38.58 33.54
CA LYS A 112 4.57 -39.50 33.24
C LYS A 112 4.24 -40.61 32.22
N ASP A 113 2.98 -40.74 31.83
CA ASP A 113 2.53 -41.67 30.80
C ASP A 113 2.38 -40.89 29.48
N ALA A 114 3.36 -41.04 28.59
CA ALA A 114 3.47 -40.32 27.32
C ALA A 114 2.44 -40.77 26.26
N SER A 115 1.44 -41.57 26.64
CA SER A 115 0.41 -42.13 25.77
C SER A 115 -0.59 -41.10 25.24
N LEU A 116 -0.54 -39.85 25.72
CA LEU A 116 -1.38 -38.76 25.21
C LEU A 116 -0.89 -38.14 23.89
N ILE A 117 0.24 -38.59 23.34
CA ILE A 117 0.71 -38.21 22.01
C ILE A 117 -0.02 -39.05 20.94
N GLU A 118 -1.35 -38.99 20.89
CA GLU A 118 -2.08 -39.41 19.68
C GLU A 118 -1.97 -38.35 18.57
N SER A 119 -1.50 -37.14 18.93
CA SER A 119 -1.66 -35.89 18.20
C SER A 119 -0.32 -35.25 17.79
N MET A 120 0.77 -36.03 17.63
CA MET A 120 2.06 -35.54 17.09
C MET A 120 1.87 -34.73 15.79
N GLN A 121 0.85 -35.07 15.01
CA GLN A 121 0.43 -34.36 13.81
C GLN A 121 -0.13 -32.95 14.08
N ASP A 122 -0.88 -32.72 15.15
CA ASP A 122 -1.35 -31.36 15.47
C ASP A 122 -0.22 -30.50 16.04
N PHE A 123 0.74 -31.10 16.76
CA PHE A 123 1.97 -30.41 17.13
C PHE A 123 2.79 -30.04 15.88
N GLU A 124 2.98 -30.97 14.95
CA GLU A 124 3.62 -30.71 13.66
C GLU A 124 2.89 -29.59 12.90
N ARG A 125 1.55 -29.63 12.82
CA ARG A 125 0.73 -28.57 12.19
C ARG A 125 0.91 -27.22 12.87
N LEU A 126 0.98 -27.16 14.21
CA LEU A 126 1.23 -25.93 14.96
C LEU A 126 2.61 -25.35 14.66
N VAL A 127 3.65 -26.20 14.65
CA VAL A 127 5.03 -25.79 14.33
C VAL A 127 5.13 -25.32 12.88
N LYS A 128 4.54 -26.06 11.92
CA LYS A 128 4.48 -25.65 10.51
C LYS A 128 3.73 -24.32 10.34
N THR A 129 2.64 -24.12 11.08
CA THR A 129 1.90 -22.84 11.08
C THR A 129 2.77 -21.71 11.59
N GLN A 130 3.52 -21.92 12.68
CA GLN A 130 4.47 -20.93 13.20
C GLN A 130 5.58 -20.60 12.21
N LEU A 131 6.20 -21.62 11.59
CA LEU A 131 7.24 -21.43 10.58
C LEU A 131 6.71 -20.64 9.39
N LEU A 132 5.52 -20.97 8.89
CA LEU A 132 4.86 -20.23 7.81
C LEU A 132 4.62 -18.75 8.18
N LEU A 133 4.19 -18.48 9.42
CA LEU A 133 4.00 -17.10 9.89
C LEU A 133 5.32 -16.31 9.99
N MET A 134 6.42 -17.00 10.27
CA MET A 134 7.79 -16.46 10.28
C MET A 134 8.45 -16.44 8.89
N ASP A 135 7.68 -16.75 7.84
CA ASP A 135 8.16 -16.86 6.46
C ASP A 135 9.35 -17.85 6.33
N GLN A 136 9.37 -18.87 7.19
CA GLN A 136 10.36 -19.95 7.19
C GLN A 136 9.87 -21.16 6.36
N PRO A 137 10.78 -21.93 5.75
CA PRO A 137 10.42 -23.17 5.07
C PRO A 137 9.76 -24.17 6.02
N THR A 138 8.66 -24.80 5.57
CA THR A 138 7.91 -25.81 6.35
C THR A 138 8.18 -27.25 5.91
N GLU A 139 8.89 -27.44 4.79
CA GLU A 139 9.21 -28.75 4.23
C GLU A 139 10.73 -28.84 3.98
N ILE A 140 11.30 -30.02 4.19
CA ILE A 140 12.69 -30.30 3.83
C ILE A 140 12.72 -30.67 2.34
N VAL A 141 13.27 -29.79 1.50
CA VAL A 141 13.48 -30.11 0.08
C VAL A 141 14.80 -30.88 -0.03
N ASP A 142 14.71 -32.17 -0.36
CA ASP A 142 15.86 -33.04 -0.54
C ASP A 142 16.64 -32.61 -1.79
N GLN A 143 17.64 -31.74 -1.62
CA GLN A 143 18.52 -31.32 -2.70
C GLN A 143 19.43 -32.49 -3.07
N LYS A 144 19.02 -33.28 -4.08
CA LYS A 144 19.90 -34.25 -4.74
C LYS A 144 21.06 -33.52 -5.40
N LEU A 145 22.15 -33.33 -4.66
CA LEU A 145 23.45 -32.93 -5.18
C LEU A 145 23.90 -33.99 -6.19
N THR A 146 23.74 -33.68 -7.47
CA THR A 146 24.28 -34.52 -8.54
C THR A 146 25.77 -34.22 -8.60
N VAL A 147 26.58 -35.04 -7.91
CA VAL A 147 28.04 -34.95 -8.01
C VAL A 147 28.42 -35.37 -9.43
N ILE A 148 28.66 -34.39 -10.30
CA ILE A 148 29.24 -34.61 -11.62
C ILE A 148 30.70 -35.00 -11.39
N SER A 149 30.99 -36.30 -11.32
CA SER A 149 32.36 -36.80 -11.28
C SER A 149 33.03 -36.54 -12.62
N ALA A 150 33.76 -35.44 -12.74
CA ALA A 150 34.68 -35.21 -13.83
C ALA A 150 36.00 -35.95 -13.52
N VAL A 151 36.12 -37.20 -13.97
CA VAL A 151 37.42 -37.88 -14.12
C VAL A 151 37.52 -38.39 -15.57
N PRO A 152 38.26 -37.72 -16.46
CA PRO A 152 38.62 -38.32 -17.74
C PRO A 152 39.66 -39.41 -17.49
N SER A 153 39.25 -40.65 -17.79
CA SER A 153 40.10 -41.83 -17.81
C SER A 153 41.30 -41.62 -18.73
N THR A 154 42.50 -41.57 -18.15
CA THR A 154 43.76 -41.73 -18.90
C THR A 154 43.95 -43.22 -19.19
N LYS A 155 43.65 -43.65 -20.42
CA LYS A 155 44.13 -44.94 -20.94
C LYS A 155 45.49 -44.74 -21.60
N LYS A 156 46.44 -45.55 -21.14
CA LYS A 156 47.75 -45.83 -21.76
C LYS A 156 47.59 -46.44 -23.15
#